data_AF-A0A1S9S029-F1
#
_entry.id   AF-A0A1S9S029-F1
#
_cell.length_a   1.000
_cell.length_b   1.000
_cell.length_c   1.000
_cell.angle_alpha   90.00
_cell.angle_beta   90.00
_cell.angle_gamma   90.00
#
_symmetry.space_group_name_H-M   'P 1'
#
loop_
_entity.id
_entity.type
_entity.pdbx_description
1 polymer ?
#
loop_
_entity_poly.entity_id
_entity_poly.type
_entity_poly.pdbx_seq_one_letter_code
_entity_poly.pdbx_strand_id
1 'polypeptide(L)'
;MPKRKADSVLEGTPKLPVSRDQVAGRIRQAEYIASNSFAASVPCDCCRESGEECMMDRSRRYSKYASCTRAGRVCKRDFHTGREWDLLRRAEDKLSSDIERNEDELDLLEPELNDLQSRLAELHQ
;
A
#
# COMPACT_ATOMS: atom_id res chain seq x y z
N MET A 1 -18.12 32.67 22.24
CA MET A 1 -18.38 31.43 22.99
C MET A 1 -19.49 31.67 24.01
N PRO A 2 -20.29 30.66 24.42
CA PRO A 2 -20.67 29.40 23.73
C PRO A 2 -21.81 29.71 22.71
N LYS A 3 -22.74 28.85 22.23
CA LYS A 3 -23.00 27.38 22.19
C LYS A 3 -23.03 26.98 20.68
N ARG A 4 -22.90 25.75 20.16
CA ARG A 4 -23.16 24.33 20.53
C ARG A 4 -24.58 23.76 20.28
N LYS A 5 -24.61 22.74 19.39
CA LYS A 5 -25.61 21.67 19.11
C LYS A 5 -26.88 21.99 18.29
N ALA A 6 -26.94 21.54 17.04
CA ALA A 6 -27.43 20.19 16.66
C ALA A 6 -26.59 19.70 15.46
N ASP A 7 -26.22 18.44 15.24
CA ASP A 7 -26.93 17.16 15.43
C ASP A 7 -28.13 16.96 14.46
N SER A 8 -28.01 17.44 13.22
CA SER A 8 -28.89 17.05 12.11
C SER A 8 -28.44 15.71 11.51
N VAL A 9 -29.12 14.63 11.89
CA VAL A 9 -28.94 13.30 11.31
C VAL A 9 -29.21 13.36 9.80
N LEU A 10 -28.24 13.00 8.98
CA LEU A 10 -28.47 12.74 7.55
C LEU A 10 -29.14 11.37 7.41
N GLU A 11 -30.45 11.35 7.63
CA GLU A 11 -31.30 10.21 7.30
C GLU A 11 -31.14 9.83 5.83
N GLY A 12 -31.31 8.53 5.54
CA GLY A 12 -30.90 7.96 4.27
C GLY A 12 -31.61 8.58 3.07
N THR A 13 -30.87 9.33 2.24
CA THR A 13 -31.34 9.73 0.92
C THR A 13 -31.81 8.49 0.14
N PRO A 14 -33.07 8.46 -0.36
CA PRO A 14 -33.55 7.34 -1.13
C PRO A 14 -32.63 7.11 -2.34
N LYS A 15 -32.00 5.93 -2.39
CA LYS A 15 -31.16 5.56 -3.53
C LYS A 15 -32.06 5.43 -4.76
N LEU A 16 -31.99 6.41 -5.65
CA LEU A 16 -32.70 6.39 -6.93
C LEU A 16 -32.45 5.05 -7.65
N PRO A 17 -33.45 4.49 -8.35
CA PRO A 17 -33.30 3.23 -9.07
C PRO A 17 -32.08 3.25 -9.98
N VAL A 18 -31.12 2.36 -9.72
CA VAL A 18 -29.89 2.25 -10.52
C VAL A 18 -30.28 1.75 -11.91
N SER A 19 -29.98 2.53 -12.96
CA SER A 19 -30.31 2.12 -14.32
C SER A 19 -29.59 0.81 -14.69
N ARG A 20 -30.24 -0.03 -15.52
CA ARG A 20 -29.71 -1.34 -15.92
C ARG A 20 -28.28 -1.25 -16.48
N ASP A 21 -27.99 -0.19 -17.22
CA ASP A 21 -26.67 0.02 -17.83
C ASP A 21 -25.58 0.32 -16.80
N GLN A 22 -25.90 1.02 -15.70
CA GLN A 22 -24.96 1.18 -14.59
C GLN A 22 -24.70 -0.14 -13.87
N VAL A 23 -25.72 -1.02 -13.73
CA VAL A 23 -25.53 -2.36 -13.16
C VAL A 23 -24.63 -3.20 -14.07
N ALA A 24 -24.91 -3.25 -15.37
CA ALA A 24 -24.11 -3.95 -16.36
C ALA A 24 -22.67 -3.39 -16.50
N GLY A 25 -22.48 -2.09 -16.27
CA GLY A 25 -21.15 -1.48 -16.16
C GLY A 25 -20.38 -1.94 -14.92
N ARG A 26 -21.04 -1.97 -13.75
CA ARG A 26 -20.44 -2.45 -12.49
C ARG A 26 -20.07 -3.93 -12.54
N ILE A 27 -20.92 -4.77 -13.13
CA ILE A 27 -20.66 -6.21 -13.28
C ILE A 27 -19.41 -6.44 -14.14
N ARG A 28 -19.35 -5.86 -15.35
CA ARG A 28 -18.19 -5.97 -16.24
C ARG A 28 -16.90 -5.40 -15.63
N GLN A 29 -16.99 -4.32 -14.84
CA GLN A 29 -15.83 -3.81 -14.09
C GLN A 29 -15.40 -4.79 -12.99
N ALA A 30 -16.33 -5.41 -12.25
CA ALA A 30 -16.02 -6.38 -11.21
C ALA A 30 -15.39 -7.66 -11.79
N GLU A 31 -15.87 -8.13 -12.94
CA GLU A 31 -15.32 -9.27 -13.69
C GLU A 31 -13.90 -8.97 -14.21
N TYR A 32 -13.70 -7.81 -14.84
CA TYR A 32 -12.37 -7.37 -15.28
C TYR A 32 -11.37 -7.36 -14.11
N ILE A 33 -11.77 -6.81 -12.96
CA ILE A 33 -10.92 -6.75 -11.78
C ILE A 33 -10.64 -8.17 -11.27
N ALA A 34 -11.66 -9.02 -11.08
CA ALA A 34 -11.46 -10.41 -10.67
C ALA A 34 -10.43 -11.17 -11.55
N SER A 35 -10.48 -11.00 -12.87
CA SER A 35 -9.55 -11.64 -13.81
C SER A 35 -8.14 -11.02 -13.86
N ASN A 36 -7.95 -9.76 -13.44
CA ASN A 36 -6.69 -9.01 -13.59
C ASN A 36 -6.11 -8.54 -12.25
N SER A 37 -6.44 -9.22 -11.16
CA SER A 37 -6.19 -8.77 -9.79
C SER A 37 -5.09 -9.53 -9.04
N PHE A 38 -4.89 -9.12 -7.79
CA PHE A 38 -4.23 -9.86 -6.73
C PHE A 38 -5.07 -9.76 -5.46
N ALA A 39 -4.98 -10.75 -4.57
CA ALA A 39 -5.63 -10.69 -3.27
C ALA A 39 -4.93 -9.64 -2.38
N ALA A 40 -5.69 -8.74 -1.78
CA ALA A 40 -5.15 -7.80 -0.80
C ALA A 40 -4.92 -8.50 0.54
N SER A 41 -3.70 -8.40 1.09
CA SER A 41 -3.28 -9.04 2.35
C SER A 41 -4.15 -8.70 3.57
N VAL A 42 -4.84 -7.55 3.53
CA VAL A 42 -5.84 -7.18 4.54
C VAL A 42 -7.13 -6.73 3.83
N PRO A 43 -8.28 -7.39 4.02
CA PRO A 43 -9.53 -6.99 3.39
C PRO A 43 -10.04 -5.64 3.91
N CYS A 44 -10.83 -4.94 3.09
CA CYS A 44 -11.65 -3.82 3.56
C CYS A 44 -12.87 -4.33 4.34
N ASP A 45 -13.49 -3.43 5.13
CA ASP A 45 -14.58 -3.80 6.04
C ASP A 45 -15.75 -4.50 5.33
N CYS A 46 -16.17 -4.02 4.15
CA CYS A 46 -17.27 -4.64 3.41
C CYS A 46 -16.96 -6.07 2.91
N CYS A 47 -15.72 -6.35 2.49
CA CYS A 47 -15.32 -7.70 2.08
C CYS A 47 -15.12 -8.63 3.30
N ARG A 48 -14.63 -8.09 4.42
CA ARG A 48 -14.55 -8.80 5.70
C ARG A 48 -15.94 -9.14 6.26
N GLU A 49 -16.90 -8.22 6.15
CA GLU A 49 -18.31 -8.40 6.52
C GLU A 49 -19.02 -9.45 5.65
N SER A 50 -18.69 -9.53 4.36
CA SER A 50 -19.30 -10.49 3.43
C SER A 50 -18.57 -11.83 3.32
N GLY A 51 -17.39 -11.98 3.94
CA GLY A 51 -16.53 -13.15 3.77
C GLY A 51 -16.00 -13.35 2.34
N GLU A 52 -15.97 -12.30 1.51
CA GLU A 52 -15.49 -12.40 0.11
C GLU A 52 -14.01 -11.97 0.01
N GLU A 53 -13.27 -12.61 -0.90
CA GLU A 53 -11.85 -12.30 -1.12
C GLU A 53 -11.65 -10.90 -1.72
N CYS A 54 -10.66 -10.18 -1.19
CA CYS A 54 -10.49 -8.75 -1.44
C CYS A 54 -9.61 -8.50 -2.68
N MET A 55 -10.17 -8.75 -3.88
CA MET A 55 -9.44 -8.76 -5.16
C MET A 55 -9.21 -7.35 -5.76
N MET A 56 -7.94 -6.92 -5.83
CA MET A 56 -7.49 -5.58 -6.21
C MET A 56 -6.92 -5.51 -7.64
N ASP A 57 -7.29 -4.51 -8.44
CA ASP A 57 -6.74 -4.24 -9.77
C ASP A 57 -5.22 -3.97 -9.70
N ARG A 58 -4.40 -4.75 -10.41
CA ARG A 58 -2.93 -4.58 -10.43
C ARG A 58 -2.48 -3.22 -10.97
N SER A 59 -3.31 -2.56 -11.78
CA SER A 59 -2.95 -1.44 -12.65
C SER A 59 -3.48 -0.07 -12.22
N ARG A 60 -4.42 0.01 -11.26
CA ARG A 60 -5.15 1.27 -10.93
C ARG A 60 -5.15 1.59 -9.44
N ARG A 61 -4.58 2.76 -9.06
CA ARG A 61 -4.58 3.29 -7.67
C ARG A 61 -5.97 3.30 -7.02
N TYR A 62 -6.99 3.74 -7.76
CA TYR A 62 -8.38 3.81 -7.26
C TYR A 62 -9.11 2.47 -7.39
N SER A 63 -8.50 1.39 -6.89
CA SER A 63 -9.04 0.02 -7.01
C SER A 63 -10.25 -0.20 -6.10
N LYS A 64 -11.45 0.00 -6.65
CA LYS A 64 -12.66 -0.62 -6.11
C LYS A 64 -12.52 -2.14 -6.21
N TYR A 65 -12.54 -2.86 -5.09
CA TYR A 65 -12.56 -4.33 -5.10
C TYR A 65 -13.69 -4.89 -5.99
N ALA A 66 -13.52 -6.09 -6.55
CA ALA A 66 -14.55 -6.73 -7.38
C ALA A 66 -15.92 -6.76 -6.68
N SER A 67 -15.97 -7.23 -5.43
CA SER A 67 -17.13 -7.21 -4.53
C SER A 67 -17.74 -5.81 -4.34
N CYS A 68 -16.92 -4.83 -3.96
CA CYS A 68 -17.37 -3.46 -3.74
C CYS A 68 -17.92 -2.82 -5.02
N THR A 69 -17.29 -3.10 -6.17
CA THR A 69 -17.73 -2.66 -7.50
C THR A 69 -19.09 -3.25 -7.85
N ARG A 70 -19.24 -4.57 -7.71
CA ARG A 70 -20.51 -5.31 -7.92
C ARG A 70 -21.63 -4.75 -7.03
N ALA A 71 -21.34 -4.51 -5.75
CA ALA A 71 -22.26 -3.91 -4.79
C ALA A 71 -22.48 -2.39 -4.97
N GLY A 72 -21.76 -1.73 -5.88
CA GLY A 72 -21.82 -0.27 -6.08
C GLY A 72 -21.35 0.56 -4.87
N ARG A 73 -20.52 0.00 -3.99
CA ARG A 73 -19.96 0.68 -2.82
C ARG A 73 -18.60 1.30 -3.16
N VAL A 74 -18.28 2.42 -2.51
CA VAL A 74 -16.92 2.99 -2.51
C VAL A 74 -16.07 2.19 -1.53
N CYS A 75 -14.89 1.71 -1.97
CA CYS A 75 -13.89 1.17 -1.06
C CYS A 75 -13.26 2.33 -0.27
N LYS A 76 -13.19 2.22 1.06
CA LYS A 76 -12.72 3.28 1.98
C LYS A 76 -11.22 3.23 2.31
N ARG A 77 -10.42 2.46 1.56
CA ARG A 77 -8.97 2.39 1.76
C ARG A 77 -8.22 2.80 0.51
N ASP A 78 -7.29 3.72 0.69
CA ASP A 78 -6.18 3.92 -0.23
C ASP A 78 -5.20 2.74 -0.11
N PHE A 79 -4.61 2.35 -1.24
CA PHE A 79 -3.68 1.22 -1.31
C PHE A 79 -2.59 1.48 -2.34
N HIS A 80 -1.43 0.89 -2.10
CA HIS A 80 -0.35 0.80 -3.08
C HIS A 80 -0.66 -0.28 -4.11
N THR A 81 -0.58 0.09 -5.39
CA THR A 81 -0.71 -0.81 -6.54
C THR A 81 0.41 -1.85 -6.56
N GLY A 82 0.25 -2.94 -7.33
CA GLY A 82 1.31 -3.94 -7.52
C GLY A 82 2.64 -3.31 -7.97
N ARG A 83 2.58 -2.31 -8.86
CA ARG A 83 3.76 -1.54 -9.31
C ARG A 83 4.43 -0.76 -8.17
N GLU A 84 3.68 -0.24 -7.21
CA GLU A 84 4.24 0.47 -6.06
C GLU A 84 4.91 -0.51 -5.07
N TRP A 85 4.37 -1.72 -4.91
CA TRP A 85 5.05 -2.81 -4.20
C TRP A 85 6.32 -3.31 -4.91
N ASP A 86 6.30 -3.42 -6.24
CA ASP A 86 7.47 -3.79 -7.05
C ASP A 86 8.56 -2.72 -6.98
N LEU A 87 8.19 -1.44 -6.86
CA LEU A 87 9.12 -0.33 -6.65
C LEU A 87 9.72 -0.32 -5.23
N LEU A 88 8.91 -0.61 -4.21
CA LEU A 88 9.39 -0.75 -2.83
C LEU A 88 10.39 -1.89 -2.71
N ARG A 89 10.10 -3.07 -3.29
CA ARG A 89 11.02 -4.22 -3.25
C ARG A 89 12.35 -3.91 -3.92
N ARG A 90 12.34 -3.27 -5.10
CA ARG A 90 13.60 -2.84 -5.76
C ARG A 90 14.40 -1.81 -4.96
N ALA A 91 13.74 -1.03 -4.11
CA ALA A 91 14.42 -0.11 -3.21
C ALA A 91 15.01 -0.84 -1.99
N GLU A 92 14.30 -1.84 -1.46
CA GLU A 92 14.76 -2.78 -0.43
C GLU A 92 15.98 -3.58 -0.92
N ASP A 93 15.87 -4.26 -2.08
CA ASP A 93 16.95 -4.98 -2.76
C ASP A 93 18.21 -4.08 -2.93
N LYS A 94 18.02 -2.83 -3.38
CA LYS A 94 19.11 -1.87 -3.56
C LYS A 94 19.72 -1.43 -2.23
N LEU A 95 18.91 -1.20 -1.20
CA LEU A 95 19.39 -0.80 0.13
C LEU A 95 20.22 -1.93 0.76
N SER A 96 19.83 -3.19 0.60
CA SER A 96 20.63 -4.34 1.04
C SER A 96 22.01 -4.33 0.38
N SER A 97 22.11 -4.23 -0.95
CA SER A 97 23.43 -4.21 -1.62
C SER A 97 24.21 -2.91 -1.46
N ASP A 98 23.57 -1.80 -1.11
CA ASP A 98 24.28 -0.60 -0.65
C ASP A 98 24.80 -0.75 0.79
N ILE A 99 24.14 -1.52 1.65
CA ILE A 99 24.65 -1.86 2.99
C ILE A 99 25.83 -2.82 2.87
N GLU A 100 25.68 -3.94 2.15
CA GLU A 100 26.73 -4.95 1.93
C GLU A 100 28.04 -4.30 1.45
N ARG A 101 27.97 -3.44 0.42
CA ARG A 101 29.17 -2.72 -0.08
C ARG A 101 29.75 -1.75 0.96
N ASN A 102 28.91 -1.07 1.74
CA ASN A 102 29.40 -0.14 2.75
C ASN A 102 30.02 -0.88 3.95
N GLU A 103 29.60 -2.11 4.24
CA GLU A 103 30.22 -3.01 5.21
C GLU A 103 31.57 -3.51 4.68
N ASP A 104 31.67 -3.95 3.41
CA ASP A 104 32.95 -4.25 2.73
C ASP A 104 33.93 -3.05 2.77
N GLU A 105 33.44 -1.83 2.54
CA GLU A 105 34.25 -0.60 2.60
C GLU A 105 34.74 -0.27 4.03
N LEU A 106 33.97 -0.60 5.07
CA LEU A 106 34.36 -0.42 6.48
C LEU A 106 35.41 -1.45 6.92
N ASP A 107 35.23 -2.73 6.57
CA ASP A 107 36.18 -3.82 6.87
C ASP A 107 37.58 -3.56 6.27
N LEU A 108 37.66 -2.80 5.18
CA LEU A 108 38.92 -2.35 4.58
C LEU A 108 39.53 -1.12 5.28
N LEU A 109 38.72 -0.22 5.83
CA LEU A 109 39.17 1.04 6.43
C LEU A 109 39.49 0.94 7.93
N GLU A 110 38.83 0.06 8.69
CA GLU A 110 39.16 -0.14 10.11
C GLU A 110 40.63 -0.57 10.34
N PRO A 111 41.23 -1.51 9.56
CA PRO A 111 42.63 -1.86 9.72
C PRO A 111 43.59 -0.69 9.50
N GLU A 112 43.37 0.14 8.47
CA GLU A 112 44.19 1.32 8.19
C GLU A 112 44.08 2.37 9.31
N LEU A 113 42.86 2.60 9.82
CA LEU A 113 42.63 3.51 10.94
C LEU A 113 43.31 3.03 12.23
N ASN A 114 43.27 1.73 12.51
CA ASN A 114 43.90 1.13 13.69
C ASN A 114 45.44 1.18 13.63
N ASP A 115 46.05 0.94 12.47
CA ASP A 115 47.49 1.11 12.24
C ASP A 115 47.92 2.58 12.42
N LEU A 116 47.19 3.53 11.83
CA LEU A 116 47.44 4.96 12.00
C LEU A 116 47.32 5.43 13.46
N GLN A 117 46.32 4.94 14.20
CA GLN A 117 46.20 5.19 15.64
C GLN A 117 47.36 4.61 16.45
N SER A 118 47.81 3.40 16.10
CA SER A 118 48.93 2.73 16.77
C SER A 118 50.24 3.51 16.59
N ARG A 119 50.57 3.91 15.36
CA ARG A 119 51.73 4.74 15.04
C ARG A 119 51.67 6.12 15.72
N LEU A 120 50.47 6.72 15.82
CA LEU A 120 50.28 7.96 16.57
C LEU A 120 50.49 7.78 18.08
N ALA A 121 50.14 6.63 18.66
CA ALA A 121 50.42 6.35 20.06
C ALA A 121 51.92 6.15 20.34
N GLU A 122 52.65 5.50 19.43
CA GLU A 122 54.11 5.34 19.50
C GLU A 122 54.85 6.68 19.43
N LEU A 123 54.38 7.63 18.63
CA LEU A 123 54.98 8.97 18.46
C LEU A 123 54.74 9.95 19.63
N HIS A 124 53.94 9.56 20.63
CA HIS A 124 53.62 10.39 21.80
C HIS A 124 54.07 9.76 23.15
N GLN A 125 55.00 8.81 23.11
CA GLN A 125 55.68 8.23 24.29
C GLN A 125 57.11 8.77 24.45
#